data_AF-A0A4D6C422-F1
#
_entry.id   AF-A0A4D6C422-F1
#
_cell.length_a   1.000
_cell.length_b   1.000
_cell.length_c   1.000
_cell.angle_alpha   90.00
_cell.angle_beta   90.00
_cell.angle_gamma   90.00
#
_symmetry.space_group_name_H-M   'P 1'
#
loop_
_entity.id
_entity.type
_entity.pdbx_description
1 polymer ?
#
loop_
_entity_poly.entity_id
_entity_poly.type
_entity_poly.pdbx_seq_one_letter_code
_entity_poly.pdbx_strand_id
1 'polypeptide(L)' 'MSNTGTTGRIPLWLVGTIAGLLAIGLLAVFFYGSYVGLGSSL' A
#
# COMPACT_ATOMS: atom_id res chain seq x y z
N MET A 1 -10.11 2.59 34.65
CA MET A 1 -8.87 3.00 33.95
C MET A 1 -9.25 3.44 32.55
N SER A 2 -9.42 4.74 32.32
CA SER A 2 -9.66 5.29 30.97
C SER A 2 -8.31 5.51 30.30
N ASN A 3 -7.97 4.65 29.33
CA ASN A 3 -6.74 4.74 28.51
C ASN A 3 -6.76 6.01 27.64
N THR A 4 -6.48 7.17 28.23
CA THR A 4 -6.41 8.45 27.54
C THR A 4 -4.94 8.84 27.40
N GLY A 5 -4.33 8.51 26.26
CA GLY A 5 -2.90 8.76 26.05
C GLY A 5 -2.39 8.64 24.62
N THR A 6 -3.20 8.86 23.58
CA THR A 6 -2.75 8.82 22.17
C THR A 6 -3.24 9.98 21.31
N THR A 7 -3.57 11.14 21.92
CA THR A 7 -3.95 12.35 21.17
C THR A 7 -2.88 12.67 20.10
N GLY A 8 -3.26 12.52 18.82
CA GLY A 8 -2.39 12.79 17.66
C GLY A 8 -1.63 11.60 17.04
N ARG A 9 -1.77 10.36 17.52
CA ARG A 9 -1.13 9.18 16.89
C ARG A 9 -2.10 8.41 15.98
N ILE A 10 -1.64 8.06 14.78
CA ILE A 10 -2.42 7.26 13.81
C ILE A 10 -2.41 5.79 14.25
N PRO A 11 -3.56 5.08 14.24
CA PRO A 11 -3.61 3.66 14.56
C PRO A 11 -2.76 2.82 13.61
N LEU A 12 -1.97 1.88 14.16
CA LEU A 12 -1.07 1.06 13.36
C LEU A 12 -1.81 0.20 12.33
N TRP A 13 -3.01 -0.29 12.65
CA TRP A 13 -3.82 -1.06 11.69
C TRP A 13 -4.12 -0.27 10.43
N LEU A 14 -4.42 1.03 10.55
CA LEU A 14 -4.73 1.90 9.41
C LEU A 14 -3.49 2.12 8.55
N VAL A 15 -2.35 2.39 9.18
CA VAL A 15 -1.06 2.50 8.48
C VAL A 15 -0.74 1.22 7.72
N GLY A 16 -0.90 0.07 8.37
CA GLY A 16 -0.67 -1.24 7.75
C GLY A 16 -1.60 -1.51 6.56
N THR A 17 -2.89 -1.18 6.67
CA THR A 17 -3.84 -1.35 5.57
C THR A 17 -3.52 -0.44 4.38
N ILE A 18 -3.25 0.85 4.62
CA ILE A 18 -2.93 1.80 3.54
C ILE A 18 -1.60 1.40 2.87
N ALA A 19 -0.55 1.15 3.65
CA ALA A 19 0.75 0.74 3.12
C ALA A 19 0.65 -0.59 2.35
N GLY A 20 -0.10 -1.56 2.86
CA GLY A 20 -0.35 -2.83 2.19
C GLY A 20 -1.10 -2.66 0.87
N LEU A 21 -2.14 -1.81 0.84
CA LEU A 21 -2.89 -1.53 -0.39
C LEU A 21 -2.01 -0.85 -1.44
N LEU A 22 -1.18 0.11 -1.04
CA LEU A 22 -0.23 0.77 -1.93
C LEU A 22 0.83 -0.19 -2.47
N ALA A 23 1.35 -1.09 -1.63
CA ALA A 23 2.31 -2.10 -2.06
C ALA A 23 1.70 -3.08 -3.08
N ILE A 24 0.47 -3.56 -2.83
CA ILE A 24 -0.24 -4.43 -3.76
C ILE A 24 -0.57 -3.69 -5.06
N GLY A 25 -1.03 -2.44 -4.96
CA GLY A 25 -1.28 -1.59 -6.13
C GLY A 25 -0.04 -1.37 -6.98
N LEU A 26 1.12 -1.13 -6.35
CA LEU A 26 2.39 -0.97 -7.04
C LEU A 26 2.82 -2.27 -7.74
N LEU A 27 2.68 -3.41 -7.07
CA LEU A 27 2.93 -4.73 -7.69
C LEU A 27 2.02 -4.95 -8.90
N ALA A 28 0.74 -4.63 -8.78
CA ALA A 28 -0.20 -4.74 -9.90
C ALA A 28 0.22 -3.86 -11.10
N VAL A 29 0.72 -2.64 -10.84
CA VAL A 29 1.25 -1.75 -11.89
C VAL A 29 2.48 -2.36 -12.56
N PHE A 30 3.42 -2.94 -11.80
CA PHE A 30 4.59 -3.60 -12.38
C PHE A 30 4.22 -4.81 -13.23
N PHE A 31 3.28 -5.62 -12.77
CA PHE A 31 2.78 -6.74 -13.58
C PHE A 31 2.07 -6.24 -14.83
N TYR A 32 1.21 -5.23 -14.72
CA TYR A 32 0.54 -4.63 -15.88
C TYR A 32 1.56 -4.12 -16.92
N GLY A 33 2.57 -3.38 -16.48
CA GLY A 33 3.64 -2.86 -17.35
C GLY A 33 4.47 -3.96 -18.01
N SER A 34 4.59 -5.14 -17.39
CA SER A 34 5.29 -6.28 -17.99
C SER A 34 4.58 -6.82 -19.24
N TYR A 35 3.28 -6.54 -19.41
CA TYR A 35 2.49 -6.94 -20.58
C TYR A 35 2.22 -5.77 -21.55
N VAL A 36 2.67 -4.54 -21.25
CA VAL A 36 2.39 -3.35 -22.06
C VAL A 36 3.60 -2.42 -22.13
N GLY A 37 4.07 -2.11 -23.35
CA GLY A 37 5.14 -1.14 -23.57
C GLY A 37 6.54 -1.79 -23.64
N LEU A 38 7.54 -1.15 -23.04
CA LEU A 38 8.93 -1.62 -23.09
C LEU A 38 9.07 -2.98 -22.40
N GLY A 39 9.66 -3.95 -23.11
CA GLY A 39 9.86 -5.31 -22.58
C GLY A 39 8.63 -6.23 -22.67
N SER A 40 7.51 -5.76 -23.24
CA SER A 40 6.27 -6.55 -23.40
C SER A 40 6.32 -7.63 -24.50
N SER A 41 7.40 -7.68 -25.28
CA SER A 41 7.62 -8.65 -26.38
C SER A 41 6.58 -8.57 -27.53
N LEU A 42 5.86 -7.44 -27.65
CA LEU A 42 4.98 -7.09 -28.76
C LEU A 42 5.75 -6.39 -29.89
#